data_AF-A0A7S0L2N2-F1
#
_entry.id   AF-A0A7S0L2N2-F1
#
_cell.length_a   1.000
_cell.length_b   1.000
_cell.length_c   1.000
_cell.angle_alpha   90.00
_cell.angle_beta   90.00
_cell.angle_gamma   90.00
#
_symmetry.space_group_name_H-M   'P 1'
#
loop_
_entity.id
_entity.type
_entity.pdbx_description
1 polymer ?
#
loop_
_entity_poly.entity_id
_entity_poly.type
_entity_poly.pdbx_seq_one_letter_code
_entity_poly.pdbx_strand_id
1 'polypeptide(L)'
;GGGKRPRAAPVGSVLQPSVQAGVTSGRGASPLSGELLTLALSLLLSALRKGRFDTKEPRHLGLLEPLLPLLHRCLRSDSDAAVATSLKVLGAMLAFPLPSLPALSTGLLDRTLSLLKRSA
;
A
#
# COMPACT_ATOMS: atom_id res chain seq x y z
N GLY A 1 -1.35 45.10 -57.82
CA GLY A 1 -1.78 45.57 -56.50
C GLY A 1 -2.23 44.39 -55.67
N GLY A 2 -1.66 44.21 -54.48
CA GLY A 2 -1.97 43.08 -53.60
C GLY A 2 -1.03 43.08 -52.40
N GLY A 3 -1.43 43.76 -51.32
CA GLY A 3 -0.67 43.80 -50.08
C GLY A 3 -0.88 42.56 -49.22
N LYS A 4 0.10 42.23 -48.37
CA LYS A 4 -0.07 41.45 -47.14
C LYS A 4 1.02 41.82 -46.14
N ARG A 5 0.58 42.29 -44.97
CA ARG A 5 1.37 42.78 -43.83
C ARG A 5 2.11 41.62 -43.14
N PRO A 6 3.27 41.86 -42.48
CA PRO A 6 3.91 40.85 -41.65
C PRO A 6 3.13 40.65 -40.35
N ARG A 7 2.75 39.39 -40.08
CA ARG A 7 2.02 38.99 -38.87
C ARG A 7 3.02 38.73 -37.76
N ALA A 8 3.08 39.64 -36.78
CA ALA A 8 3.83 39.47 -35.54
C ALA A 8 3.33 38.23 -34.78
N ALA A 9 4.26 37.36 -34.38
CA ALA A 9 3.99 36.26 -33.44
C ALA A 9 4.15 36.79 -31.99
N PRO A 10 3.27 36.39 -31.07
CA PRO A 10 3.27 36.94 -29.72
C PRO A 10 4.45 36.41 -28.90
N VAL A 11 5.16 37.35 -28.27
CA VAL A 11 6.12 37.12 -27.19
C VAL A 11 5.34 36.56 -25.99
N GLY A 12 5.30 35.24 -25.91
CA GLY A 12 4.79 34.50 -24.79
C GLY A 12 5.74 33.35 -24.54
N SER A 13 6.93 33.65 -24.03
CA SER A 13 7.84 32.67 -23.47
C SER A 13 7.17 32.10 -22.21
N VAL A 14 6.23 31.18 -22.44
CA VAL A 14 5.75 30.27 -21.43
C VAL A 14 6.96 29.43 -21.08
N LEU A 15 7.46 29.64 -19.86
CA LEU A 15 8.33 28.70 -19.16
C LEU A 15 7.61 27.34 -19.14
N GLN A 16 7.75 26.56 -20.21
CA GLN A 16 7.41 25.15 -20.19
C GLN A 16 8.53 24.45 -19.42
N PRO A 17 8.25 23.88 -18.24
CA PRO A 17 9.16 22.89 -17.70
C PRO A 17 9.21 21.76 -18.73
N SER A 18 10.41 21.45 -19.21
CA SER A 18 10.67 20.27 -20.03
C SER A 18 10.38 19.02 -19.21
N VAL A 19 9.11 18.63 -19.14
CA VAL A 19 8.71 17.35 -18.57
C VAL A 19 9.12 16.31 -19.61
N GLN A 20 10.24 15.65 -19.34
CA GLN A 20 10.75 14.55 -20.13
C GLN A 20 9.64 13.49 -20.21
N ALA A 21 9.00 13.40 -21.37
CA ALA A 21 7.99 12.40 -21.70
C ALA A 21 8.69 11.03 -21.77
N GLY A 22 8.85 10.41 -20.61
CA GLY A 22 9.58 9.16 -20.48
C GLY A 22 9.35 8.39 -19.18
N VAL A 23 8.35 8.77 -18.37
CA VAL A 23 7.83 7.88 -17.31
C VAL A 23 6.50 7.36 -17.80
N THR A 24 6.55 6.44 -18.77
CA THR A 24 5.41 5.54 -18.96
C THR A 24 5.28 4.82 -17.63
N SER A 25 4.17 5.04 -16.93
CA SER A 25 3.70 4.17 -15.85
C SER A 25 3.54 2.78 -16.44
N GLY A 26 4.66 2.05 -16.50
CA GLY A 26 4.70 0.68 -16.93
C GLY A 26 3.81 -0.07 -15.97
N ARG A 27 2.75 -0.67 -16.51
CA ARG A 27 1.93 -1.66 -15.82
C ARG A 27 2.80 -2.91 -15.61
N GLY A 28 3.72 -2.81 -14.69
CA GLY A 28 4.58 -3.85 -14.16
C GLY A 28 4.85 -3.42 -12.74
N ALA A 29 4.41 -4.20 -11.76
CA ALA A 29 4.69 -3.92 -10.36
C ALA A 29 6.20 -3.69 -10.23
N SER A 30 6.62 -2.46 -9.93
CA SER A 30 8.03 -2.18 -9.74
C SER A 30 8.51 -3.10 -8.62
N PRO A 31 9.62 -3.84 -8.77
CA PRO A 31 10.14 -4.71 -7.71
C PRO A 31 10.32 -3.94 -6.39
N LEU A 32 10.58 -2.64 -6.48
CA LEU A 32 10.66 -1.73 -5.34
C LEU A 32 9.36 -1.67 -4.51
N SER A 33 8.19 -1.81 -5.14
CA SER A 33 6.90 -1.74 -4.43
C SER A 33 6.69 -2.91 -3.46
N GLY A 34 7.13 -4.11 -3.81
CA GLY A 34 7.07 -5.28 -2.94
C GLY A 34 8.04 -5.17 -1.75
N GLU A 35 9.25 -4.67 -1.99
CA GLU A 35 10.25 -4.42 -0.96
C GLU A 35 9.80 -3.33 0.02
N LEU A 36 9.25 -2.21 -0.48
CA LEU A 36 8.71 -1.14 0.35
C LEU A 36 7.53 -1.62 1.20
N LEU A 37 6.65 -2.44 0.62
CA LEU A 37 5.55 -3.04 1.37
C LEU A 37 6.08 -3.95 2.49
N THR A 38 7.06 -4.80 2.19
CA THR A 38 7.68 -5.71 3.16
C THR A 38 8.37 -4.94 4.29
N LEU A 39 9.06 -3.84 3.96
CA LEU A 39 9.66 -2.94 4.93
C LEU A 39 8.59 -2.31 5.85
N ALA A 40 7.53 -1.76 5.27
CA ALA A 40 6.44 -1.13 6.03
C ALA A 40 5.77 -2.13 6.99
N LEU A 41 5.49 -3.35 6.52
CA LEU A 41 4.94 -4.43 7.35
C LEU A 41 5.91 -4.85 8.46
N SER A 42 7.21 -4.89 8.18
CA SER A 42 8.23 -5.23 9.18
C SER A 42 8.36 -4.16 10.27
N LEU A 43 8.24 -2.87 9.91
CA LEU A 43 8.20 -1.77 10.86
C LEU A 43 6.97 -1.84 11.76
N LEU A 44 5.80 -2.10 11.16
CA LEU A 44 4.55 -2.30 11.90
C LEU A 44 4.64 -3.49 12.86
N LEU A 45 5.15 -4.63 12.39
CA LEU A 45 5.38 -5.81 13.23
C LEU A 45 6.33 -5.50 14.40
N SER A 46 7.40 -4.75 14.15
CA SER A 46 8.33 -4.32 15.19
C SER A 46 7.63 -3.44 16.23
N ALA A 47 6.79 -2.50 15.79
CA ALA A 47 6.04 -1.62 16.68
C ALA A 47 5.04 -2.40 17.56
N LEU A 48 4.30 -3.35 16.96
CA LEU A 48 3.38 -4.23 17.67
C LEU A 48 4.12 -5.07 18.73
N ARG A 49 5.23 -5.70 18.35
CA ARG A 49 6.01 -6.56 19.27
C ARG A 49 6.72 -5.79 20.39
N LYS A 50 7.09 -4.53 20.14
CA LYS A 50 7.69 -3.65 21.16
C LYS A 50 6.66 -3.05 22.12
N GLY A 51 5.38 -3.41 22.01
CA GLY A 51 4.32 -2.88 22.89
C GLY A 51 4.07 -1.39 22.68
N ARG A 52 4.30 -0.86 21.46
CA ARG A 52 4.01 0.54 21.13
C ARG A 52 2.50 0.83 21.09
N PHE A 53 1.68 -0.21 21.10
CA PHE A 53 0.22 -0.14 21.13
C PHE A 53 -0.28 -0.86 22.38
N ASP A 54 -1.11 -0.18 23.13
CA ASP A 54 -1.82 -0.72 24.30
C ASP A 54 -3.21 -1.20 23.86
N THR A 55 -3.58 -2.41 24.28
CA THR A 55 -4.88 -3.05 23.98
C THR A 55 -6.05 -2.38 24.68
N LYS A 56 -5.79 -1.59 25.73
CA LYS A 56 -6.82 -0.87 26.49
C LYS A 56 -6.99 0.59 26.05
N GLU A 57 -6.02 1.13 25.32
CA GLU A 57 -6.04 2.53 24.89
C GLU A 57 -6.84 2.68 23.58
N PRO A 58 -8.02 3.33 23.60
CA PRO A 58 -8.89 3.42 22.42
C PRO A 58 -8.23 4.14 21.24
N ARG A 59 -7.30 5.08 21.50
CA ARG A 59 -6.55 5.76 20.44
C ARG A 59 -5.65 4.80 19.67
N HIS A 60 -5.01 3.86 20.36
CA HIS A 60 -4.16 2.84 19.72
C HIS A 60 -4.99 1.89 18.87
N LEU A 61 -6.14 1.44 19.40
CA LEU A 61 -7.07 0.59 18.65
C LEU A 61 -7.58 1.30 17.39
N GLY A 62 -7.94 2.59 17.50
CA GLY A 62 -8.38 3.39 16.35
C GLY A 62 -7.33 3.55 15.24
N LEU A 63 -6.03 3.53 15.57
CA LEU A 63 -4.94 3.56 14.59
C LEU A 63 -4.74 2.21 13.89
N LEU A 64 -5.01 1.11 14.59
CA LEU A 64 -4.87 -0.25 14.06
C LEU A 64 -6.05 -0.66 13.19
N GLU A 65 -7.25 -0.15 13.48
CA GLU A 65 -8.49 -0.45 12.76
C GLU A 65 -8.40 -0.32 11.22
N PRO A 66 -7.91 0.81 10.65
CA PRO A 66 -7.81 0.94 9.20
C PRO A 66 -6.76 0.02 8.57
N LEU A 67 -5.86 -0.59 9.35
CA LEU A 67 -4.82 -1.48 8.85
C LEU A 67 -5.35 -2.88 8.54
N LEU A 68 -6.43 -3.33 9.19
CA LEU A 68 -7.03 -4.65 8.94
C LEU A 68 -7.43 -4.87 7.46
N PRO A 69 -8.22 -3.98 6.82
CA PRO A 69 -8.56 -4.14 5.40
C PRO A 69 -7.34 -3.99 4.48
N LEU A 70 -6.32 -3.23 4.88
CA LEU A 70 -5.07 -3.11 4.12
C LEU A 70 -4.27 -4.41 4.18
N LEU A 71 -4.18 -5.05 5.34
CA LEU A 71 -3.53 -6.36 5.49
C LEU A 71 -4.20 -7.43 4.65
N HIS A 72 -5.53 -7.44 4.60
CA HIS A 72 -6.27 -8.34 3.72
C HIS A 72 -5.87 -8.16 2.24
N ARG A 73 -5.59 -6.93 1.79
CA ARG A 73 -5.05 -6.66 0.44
C ARG A 73 -3.59 -7.09 0.29
N CYS A 74 -2.77 -6.94 1.33
CA CYS A 74 -1.36 -7.36 1.31
C CYS A 74 -1.19 -8.87 1.14
N LEU A 75 -2.13 -9.66 1.67
CA LEU A 75 -2.21 -11.12 1.44
C LEU A 75 -2.50 -11.50 -0.03
N ARG A 76 -2.77 -10.52 -0.90
CA ARG A 76 -2.92 -10.70 -2.35
C ARG A 76 -1.71 -10.21 -3.15
N SER A 77 -0.63 -9.80 -2.49
CA SER A 77 0.60 -9.41 -3.17
C SER A 77 1.28 -10.61 -3.84
N ASP A 78 2.03 -10.34 -4.91
CA ASP A 78 2.81 -11.34 -5.65
C ASP A 78 4.14 -11.69 -4.96
N SER A 79 4.49 -10.98 -3.88
CA SER A 79 5.73 -11.19 -3.13
C SER A 79 5.48 -12.10 -1.92
N ASP A 80 6.08 -13.28 -1.93
CA ASP A 80 5.99 -14.24 -0.80
C ASP A 80 6.51 -13.63 0.52
N ALA A 81 7.55 -12.79 0.45
CA ALA A 81 8.09 -12.09 1.62
C ALA A 81 7.05 -11.11 2.22
N ALA A 82 6.33 -10.37 1.37
CA ALA A 82 5.27 -9.48 1.80
C ALA A 82 4.07 -10.25 2.37
N VAL A 83 3.67 -11.35 1.74
CA VAL A 83 2.59 -12.23 2.24
C VAL A 83 2.95 -12.82 3.60
N ALA A 84 4.15 -13.40 3.75
CA ALA A 84 4.62 -13.98 5.00
C ALA A 84 4.69 -12.95 6.13
N THR A 85 5.19 -11.75 5.84
CA THR A 85 5.24 -10.66 6.83
C THR A 85 3.84 -10.16 7.19
N SER A 86 2.93 -10.09 6.21
CA SER A 86 1.53 -9.73 6.45
C SER A 86 0.83 -10.72 7.39
N LEU A 87 1.07 -12.03 7.23
CA LEU A 87 0.52 -13.05 8.14
C LEU A 87 1.05 -12.91 9.57
N LYS A 88 2.34 -12.58 9.73
CA LYS A 88 2.93 -12.31 11.05
C LYS A 88 2.31 -11.08 11.71
N VAL A 89 2.10 -10.00 10.95
CA VAL A 89 1.41 -8.80 11.43
C VAL A 89 -0.03 -9.13 11.82
N LEU A 90 -0.75 -9.87 10.97
CA LEU A 90 -2.11 -10.30 11.26
C LEU A 90 -2.17 -11.08 12.58
N GLY A 91 -1.30 -12.06 12.77
CA GLY A 91 -1.22 -12.84 14.01
C GLY A 91 -0.96 -11.96 15.24
N ALA A 92 -0.11 -10.93 15.14
CA ALA A 92 0.10 -9.97 16.22
C ALA A 92 -1.14 -9.09 16.47
N MET A 93 -1.88 -8.71 15.43
CA MET A 93 -3.09 -7.90 15.55
C MET A 93 -4.28 -8.66 16.15
N LEU A 94 -4.32 -10.00 16.04
CA LEU A 94 -5.36 -10.81 16.70
C LEU A 94 -5.37 -10.69 18.23
N ALA A 95 -4.29 -10.22 18.84
CA ALA A 95 -4.22 -9.96 20.28
C ALA A 95 -4.96 -8.68 20.71
N PHE A 96 -5.37 -7.82 19.76
CA PHE A 96 -6.03 -6.55 20.04
C PHE A 96 -7.55 -6.69 19.91
N PRO A 97 -8.35 -6.12 20.85
CA PRO A 97 -9.81 -6.16 20.79
C PRO A 97 -10.36 -5.16 19.76
N LEU A 98 -10.13 -5.45 18.48
CA LEU A 98 -10.54 -4.61 17.35
C LEU A 98 -12.00 -4.93 16.95
N PRO A 99 -12.92 -3.96 16.95
CA PRO A 99 -14.35 -4.22 16.72
C PRO A 99 -14.69 -4.71 15.30
N SER A 100 -13.89 -4.37 14.29
CA SER A 100 -14.09 -4.85 12.91
C SER A 100 -13.51 -6.24 12.64
N LEU A 101 -12.70 -6.78 13.57
CA LEU A 101 -12.01 -8.05 13.38
C LEU A 101 -12.97 -9.23 13.20
N PRO A 102 -14.06 -9.39 13.96
CA PRO A 102 -15.03 -10.46 13.73
C PRO A 102 -15.62 -10.43 12.32
N ALA A 103 -15.95 -9.25 11.80
CA ALA A 103 -16.53 -9.09 10.47
C ALA A 103 -15.54 -9.43 9.34
N LEU A 104 -14.23 -9.20 9.57
CA LEU A 104 -13.17 -9.46 8.60
C LEU A 104 -12.50 -10.84 8.77
N SER A 105 -12.73 -11.51 9.90
CA SER A 105 -12.05 -12.76 10.29
C SER A 105 -12.24 -13.90 9.29
N THR A 106 -13.46 -14.06 8.77
CA THR A 106 -13.79 -15.10 7.79
C THR A 106 -13.06 -14.90 6.47
N GLY A 107 -13.05 -13.66 5.94
CA GLY A 107 -12.33 -13.34 4.71
C GLY A 107 -10.81 -13.48 4.85
N LEU A 108 -10.26 -13.12 6.01
CA LEU A 108 -8.85 -13.32 6.34
C LEU A 108 -8.49 -14.81 6.45
N LEU A 109 -9.37 -15.62 7.07
CA LEU A 109 -9.21 -17.06 7.18
C LEU A 109 -9.25 -17.73 5.81
N ASP A 110 -10.29 -17.46 5.00
CA ASP A 110 -10.44 -18.01 3.66
C ASP A 110 -9.22 -17.70 2.78
N ARG A 111 -8.69 -16.47 2.90
CA ARG A 111 -7.49 -16.09 2.16
C ARG A 111 -6.27 -16.86 2.64
N THR A 112 -6.09 -17.01 3.96
CA THR A 112 -4.98 -17.76 4.55
C THR A 112 -5.03 -19.23 4.14
N LEU A 113 -6.21 -19.86 4.17
CA LEU A 113 -6.42 -21.23 3.70
C LEU A 113 -6.14 -21.37 2.21
N SER A 114 -6.52 -20.39 1.40
CA SER A 114 -6.23 -20.38 -0.05
C SER A 114 -4.74 -20.30 -0.33
N LEU A 115 -3.97 -19.57 0.48
CA LEU A 115 -2.51 -19.51 0.39
C LEU A 115 -1.89 -20.87 0.76
N LEU A 116 -2.36 -21.51 1.82
CA LEU A 116 -1.90 -22.85 2.23
C LEU A 116 -2.16 -23.91 1.14
N LYS A 117 -3.34 -23.88 0.52
CA LYS A 117 -3.70 -24.78 -0.60
C LYS A 117 -2.84 -24.54 -1.85
N ARG A 118 -2.31 -23.34 -2.04
CA ARG A 118 -1.42 -23.02 -3.17
C ARG A 118 0.02 -23.48 -2.90
N SER A 119 0.45 -23.50 -1.64
CA SER A 119 1.82 -23.88 -1.24
C SER A 119 2.01 -25.38 -0.99
N ALA A 120 0.92 -26.13 -0.89
CA ALA A 120 0.90 -27.59 -0.73
C ALA A 120 0.76 -28.28 -2.10
#